data_AF-J4I808-F1
#
_entry.id   AF-J4I808-F1
#
_cell.length_a   1.000
_cell.length_b   1.000
_cell.length_c   1.000
_cell.angle_alpha   90.00
_cell.angle_beta   90.00
_cell.angle_gamma   90.00
#
_symmetry.space_group_name_H-M   'P 1'
#
loop_
_entity.id
_entity.type
_entity.pdbx_description
1 polymer ?
#
loop_
_entity_poly.entity_id
_entity_poly.type
_entity_poly.pdbx_seq_one_letter_code
_entity_poly.pdbx_strand_id
1 'polypeptide(L)'
;MDDEEAYILLLLSDSNLPTGAFVASAGLESYVAHGFFQRIPSTSTGMQSEVDPSIDFLRNSLATYAHSALPFVSDTHEIVDAFLALPSDDFSADTSADTLNHIKALDDLYEAMTLNHVTRRASKSQGVALLTLYAKGFSKPPHFQVDLSTSSGLQTQRTDRAAKLVEKLKLDVRREKSHGHLPICWAVLTSCLGLSLGAIRSLLSPVIPIMLSLSFL
;
A
#
# COMPACT_ATOMS: atom_id res chain seq x y z
N MET A 1 -14.59 -13.73 3.31
CA MET A 1 -13.40 -13.51 2.48
C MET A 1 -13.45 -14.57 1.41
N ASP A 2 -13.46 -14.15 0.16
CA ASP A 2 -13.53 -15.04 -1.00
C ASP A 2 -12.18 -15.75 -1.22
N ASP A 3 -12.18 -16.92 -1.86
CA ASP A 3 -10.95 -17.71 -2.06
C ASP A 3 -9.97 -16.99 -2.99
N GLU A 4 -10.48 -16.27 -4.00
CA GLU A 4 -9.68 -15.43 -4.90
C GLU A 4 -9.06 -14.23 -4.16
N GLU A 5 -9.85 -13.56 -3.31
CA GLU A 5 -9.39 -12.46 -2.46
C GLU A 5 -8.27 -12.92 -1.51
N ALA A 6 -8.40 -14.12 -0.94
CA ALA A 6 -7.38 -14.74 -0.09
C ALA A 6 -6.10 -15.07 -0.83
N TYR A 7 -6.22 -15.63 -2.03
CA TYR A 7 -5.08 -15.93 -2.89
C TYR A 7 -4.30 -14.65 -3.26
N ILE A 8 -5.00 -13.58 -3.66
CA ILE A 8 -4.36 -12.31 -4.01
C ILE A 8 -3.68 -11.69 -2.80
N LEU A 9 -4.31 -11.69 -1.62
CA LEU A 9 -3.69 -11.18 -0.41
C LEU A 9 -2.43 -11.96 -0.02
N LEU A 10 -2.43 -13.29 -0.16
CA LEU A 10 -1.25 -14.10 0.07
C LEU A 10 -0.13 -13.73 -0.90
N LEU A 11 -0.45 -13.59 -2.19
CA LEU A 11 0.51 -13.18 -3.22
C LEU A 11 1.11 -11.80 -2.94
N LEU A 12 0.27 -10.83 -2.55
CA LEU A 12 0.74 -9.48 -2.23
C LEU A 12 1.50 -9.40 -0.91
N SER A 13 1.33 -10.39 -0.03
CA SER A 13 2.11 -10.52 1.21
C SER A 13 3.47 -11.18 1.01
N ASP A 14 3.74 -11.78 -0.15
CA ASP A 14 5.01 -12.47 -0.41
C ASP A 14 6.19 -11.49 -0.39
N SER A 15 7.22 -11.81 0.39
CA SER A 15 8.47 -11.04 0.48
C SER A 15 9.26 -11.00 -0.84
N ASN A 16 8.98 -11.91 -1.78
CA ASN A 16 9.61 -11.93 -3.10
C ASN A 16 8.98 -10.93 -4.08
N LEU A 17 7.96 -10.17 -3.68
CA LEU A 17 7.37 -9.16 -4.54
C LEU A 17 8.42 -8.08 -4.86
N PRO A 18 8.58 -7.66 -6.13
CA PRO A 18 9.63 -6.71 -6.54
C PRO A 18 9.29 -5.26 -6.17
N THR A 19 8.81 -5.04 -4.94
CA THR A 19 8.50 -3.71 -4.38
C THR A 19 9.71 -3.08 -3.69
N GLY A 20 10.74 -3.87 -3.39
CA GLY A 20 11.92 -3.45 -2.63
C GLY A 20 11.73 -3.60 -1.12
N ALA A 21 12.85 -3.70 -0.39
CA ALA A 21 12.86 -3.90 1.05
C ALA A 21 12.39 -2.66 1.83
N PHE A 22 11.76 -2.88 2.99
CA PHE A 22 11.32 -1.79 3.87
C PHE A 22 12.48 -1.29 4.72
N VAL A 23 12.57 0.03 4.85
CA VAL A 23 13.65 0.72 5.60
C VAL A 23 13.31 0.77 7.10
N ALA A 24 13.14 -0.39 7.72
CA ALA A 24 12.98 -0.48 9.18
C ALA A 24 14.34 -0.60 9.90
N SER A 25 15.38 -1.06 9.20
CA SER A 25 16.70 -1.35 9.78
C SER A 25 17.39 -0.11 10.36
N ALA A 26 17.37 1.02 9.64
CA ALA A 26 18.02 2.25 10.10
C ALA A 26 17.39 2.81 11.39
N GLY A 27 16.08 2.63 11.58
CA GLY A 27 15.39 3.03 12.81
C GLY A 27 15.76 2.13 14.00
N LEU A 28 15.85 0.83 13.76
CA LEU A 28 16.26 -0.14 14.77
C LEU A 28 17.73 0.06 15.19
N GLU A 29 18.63 0.27 14.22
CA GLU A 29 20.04 0.55 14.47
C GLU A 29 20.23 1.80 15.34
N SER A 30 19.47 2.87 15.06
CA SER A 30 19.47 4.08 15.90
C SER A 30 18.91 3.81 17.29
N TYR A 31 17.82 3.05 17.40
CA TYR A 31 17.23 2.67 18.68
C TYR A 31 18.20 1.86 19.55
N VAL A 32 18.94 0.93 18.94
CA VAL A 32 20.02 0.18 19.59
C VAL A 32 21.18 1.11 19.99
N ALA A 33 21.65 1.95 19.06
CA ALA A 33 22.80 2.84 19.27
C ALA A 33 22.59 3.85 20.40
N HIS A 34 21.34 4.27 20.64
CA HIS A 34 20.98 5.18 21.73
C HIS A 34 20.70 4.48 23.07
N GLY A 35 20.97 3.17 23.17
CA GLY A 35 20.89 2.45 24.44
C GLY A 35 19.48 2.04 24.85
N PHE A 36 18.48 2.15 23.97
CA PHE A 36 17.11 1.74 24.29
C PHE A 36 16.94 0.20 24.36
N PHE A 37 17.94 -0.55 23.93
CA PHE A 37 18.05 -2.00 24.18
C PHE A 37 18.68 -2.33 25.55
N GLN A 38 19.31 -1.37 26.22
CA GLN A 38 19.95 -1.60 27.51
C GLN A 38 18.89 -1.55 28.60
N ARG A 39 18.57 -2.74 29.11
CA ARG A 39 17.68 -2.93 30.27
C ARG A 39 18.23 -2.15 31.46
N ILE A 40 17.47 -1.18 31.98
CA ILE A 40 17.78 -0.56 33.27
C ILE A 40 17.63 -1.67 34.32
N PRO A 41 18.67 -2.05 35.09
CA PRO A 41 18.54 -3.06 36.12
C PRO A 41 17.57 -2.55 37.20
N SER A 42 16.38 -3.13 37.26
CA SER A 42 15.37 -2.79 38.25
C SER A 42 15.85 -3.26 39.62
N THR A 43 16.30 -2.32 40.45
CA THR A 43 16.52 -2.54 41.89
C THR A 43 15.18 -2.58 42.62
N SER A 44 14.36 -3.60 42.40
CA SER A 44 13.29 -3.97 43.33
C SER A 44 12.66 -5.31 42.99
N THR A 45 12.53 -6.13 44.02
CA THR A 45 11.76 -7.36 44.10
C THR A 45 10.31 -7.11 43.69
N GLY A 46 9.95 -7.43 42.45
CA GLY A 46 8.57 -7.31 41.98
C GLY A 46 8.41 -7.95 40.62
N MET A 47 7.55 -8.96 40.55
CA MET A 47 7.20 -9.73 39.35
C MET A 47 6.58 -8.81 38.30
N GLN A 48 7.39 -8.21 37.43
CA GLN A 48 6.92 -7.42 36.28
C GLN A 48 7.28 -8.14 34.98
N SER A 49 6.26 -8.34 34.14
CA SER A 49 6.33 -9.03 32.86
C SER A 49 7.34 -8.34 31.96
N GLU A 50 8.51 -8.96 31.76
CA GLU A 50 9.59 -8.49 30.92
C GLU A 50 9.16 -8.50 29.44
N VAL A 51 8.73 -7.36 28.90
CA VAL A 51 8.57 -7.21 27.44
C VAL A 51 9.95 -6.90 26.84
N ASP A 52 10.33 -7.66 25.83
CA ASP A 52 11.59 -7.52 25.10
C ASP A 52 11.64 -6.12 24.41
N PRO A 53 12.70 -5.31 24.61
CA PRO A 53 12.85 -3.99 23.98
C PRO A 53 12.70 -3.99 22.45
N SER A 54 13.01 -5.12 21.80
CA SER A 54 12.77 -5.30 20.36
C SER A 54 11.28 -5.34 20.02
N ILE A 55 10.47 -6.00 20.85
CA ILE A 55 9.01 -6.08 20.69
C ILE A 55 8.38 -4.72 20.92
N ASP A 56 8.89 -3.94 21.88
CA ASP A 56 8.42 -2.57 22.11
C ASP A 56 8.75 -1.65 20.94
N PHE A 57 9.96 -1.74 20.38
CA PHE A 57 10.31 -1.01 19.16
C PHE A 57 9.39 -1.37 17.99
N LEU A 58 9.15 -2.67 17.77
CA LEU A 58 8.28 -3.15 16.70
C LEU A 58 6.83 -2.65 16.87
N ARG A 59 6.27 -2.74 18.08
CA ARG A 59 4.92 -2.25 18.39
C ARG A 59 4.78 -0.76 18.14
N ASN A 60 5.73 0.04 18.63
CA ASN A 60 5.70 1.49 18.48
C ASN A 60 5.90 1.93 17.03
N SER A 61 6.83 1.28 16.31
CA SER A 61 7.09 1.54 14.89
C SER A 61 5.87 1.17 14.03
N LEU A 62 5.25 0.02 14.31
CA LEU A 62 4.03 -0.41 13.65
C LEU A 62 2.88 0.56 13.93
N ALA A 63 2.60 0.89 15.19
CA ALA A 63 1.53 1.80 15.54
C ALA A 63 1.71 3.17 14.85
N THR A 64 2.94 3.68 14.84
CA THR A 64 3.27 4.95 14.17
C THR A 64 3.02 4.87 12.66
N TYR A 65 3.49 3.81 12.00
CA TYR A 65 3.31 3.62 10.56
C TYR A 65 1.83 3.39 10.20
N ALA A 66 1.12 2.58 10.98
CA ALA A 66 -0.30 2.33 10.78
C ALA A 66 -1.10 3.63 10.89
N HIS A 67 -0.84 4.45 11.91
CA HIS A 67 -1.51 5.74 12.08
C HIS A 67 -1.21 6.73 10.96
N SER A 68 0.00 6.71 10.39
CA SER A 68 0.35 7.61 9.29
C SER A 68 -0.12 7.11 7.92
N ALA A 69 -0.27 5.79 7.70
CA ALA A 69 -0.59 5.22 6.40
C ALA A 69 -2.07 4.82 6.24
N LEU A 70 -2.71 4.25 7.27
CA LEU A 70 -4.06 3.69 7.17
C LEU A 70 -5.15 4.66 6.71
N PRO A 71 -5.19 5.92 7.18
CA PRO A 71 -6.17 6.89 6.71
C PRO A 71 -6.06 7.10 5.20
N PHE A 72 -4.84 7.34 4.71
CA PHE A 72 -4.57 7.54 3.29
C PHE A 72 -4.89 6.31 2.44
N VAL A 73 -4.60 5.10 2.95
CA VAL A 73 -4.99 3.86 2.27
C VAL A 73 -6.50 3.77 2.17
N SER A 74 -7.21 4.03 3.26
CA SER A 74 -8.68 3.92 3.30
C SER A 74 -9.33 4.94 2.38
N ASP A 75 -8.97 6.21 2.50
CA ASP A 75 -9.57 7.31 1.74
C ASP A 75 -9.31 7.14 0.24
N THR A 76 -8.08 6.78 -0.13
CA THR A 76 -7.73 6.51 -1.53
C THR A 76 -8.50 5.30 -2.06
N HIS A 77 -8.64 4.24 -1.26
CA HIS A 77 -9.38 3.04 -1.66
C HIS A 77 -10.84 3.35 -1.93
N GLU A 78 -11.50 4.08 -1.03
CA GLU A 78 -12.90 4.49 -1.19
C GLU A 78 -13.10 5.37 -2.44
N ILE A 79 -12.19 6.31 -2.70
CA ILE A 79 -12.23 7.16 -3.90
C ILE A 79 -12.13 6.31 -5.18
N VAL A 80 -11.19 5.37 -5.22
CA VAL A 80 -10.96 4.54 -6.39
C VAL A 80 -12.10 3.54 -6.59
N ASP A 81 -12.58 2.90 -5.52
CA ASP A 81 -13.68 1.95 -5.62
C ASP A 81 -14.98 2.63 -6.07
N ALA A 82 -15.28 3.82 -5.54
CA ALA A 82 -16.40 4.65 -6.00
C ALA A 82 -16.28 4.98 -7.49
N PHE A 83 -15.10 5.42 -7.95
CA PHE A 83 -14.84 5.69 -9.37
C PHE A 83 -15.04 4.44 -10.25
N LEU A 84 -14.57 3.28 -9.79
CA LEU A 84 -14.70 2.02 -10.53
C LEU A 84 -16.14 1.51 -10.58
N ALA A 85 -16.96 1.82 -9.57
CA ALA A 85 -18.36 1.44 -9.47
C ALA A 85 -19.35 2.35 -10.24
N LEU A 86 -18.88 3.49 -10.78
CA LEU A 86 -19.74 4.44 -11.51
C LEU A 86 -20.49 3.79 -12.69
N PRO A 87 -21.76 4.15 -12.93
CA PRO A 87 -22.48 3.78 -14.15
C PRO A 87 -21.73 4.24 -15.42
N SER A 88 -21.98 3.58 -16.56
CA SER A 88 -21.34 3.93 -17.83
C SER A 88 -21.63 5.36 -18.29
N ASP A 89 -22.81 5.89 -17.95
CA ASP A 89 -23.28 7.23 -18.37
C ASP A 89 -22.58 8.37 -17.63
N ASP A 90 -22.15 8.13 -16.38
CA ASP A 90 -21.46 9.12 -15.54
C ASP A 90 -19.93 9.12 -15.75
N PHE A 91 -19.43 8.17 -16.54
CA PHE A 91 -18.02 8.09 -16.87
C PHE A 91 -17.66 9.13 -17.92
N SER A 92 -16.99 10.19 -17.49
CA SER A 92 -16.45 11.22 -18.36
C SER A 92 -14.95 11.39 -18.18
N ALA A 93 -14.31 12.06 -19.15
CA ALA A 93 -12.92 12.46 -19.03
C ALA A 93 -12.70 13.36 -17.79
N ASP A 94 -13.69 14.18 -17.46
CA ASP A 94 -13.68 15.11 -16.33
C ASP A 94 -13.75 14.34 -15.00
N THR A 95 -14.67 13.37 -14.87
CA THR A 95 -14.77 12.51 -13.67
C THR A 95 -13.45 11.77 -13.38
N SER A 96 -12.79 11.29 -14.44
CA SER A 96 -11.48 10.66 -14.33
C SER A 96 -10.39 11.64 -13.91
N ALA A 97 -10.43 12.89 -14.38
CA ALA A 97 -9.49 13.93 -13.98
C ALA A 97 -9.71 14.35 -12.52
N ASP A 98 -10.96 14.50 -12.09
CA ASP A 98 -11.32 14.84 -10.71
C ASP A 98 -10.88 13.75 -9.73
N THR A 99 -11.09 12.48 -10.08
CA THR A 99 -10.60 11.34 -9.29
C THR A 99 -9.08 11.38 -9.11
N LEU A 100 -8.35 11.66 -10.19
CA LEU A 100 -6.88 11.81 -10.14
C LEU A 100 -6.45 13.02 -9.31
N ASN A 101 -7.19 14.13 -9.37
CA ASN A 101 -6.92 15.31 -8.56
C ASN A 101 -7.10 15.02 -7.06
N HIS A 102 -8.12 14.25 -6.68
CA HIS A 102 -8.32 13.83 -5.29
C HIS A 102 -7.20 12.89 -4.80
N ILE A 103 -6.84 11.88 -5.61
CA ILE A 103 -5.71 10.97 -5.31
C ILE A 103 -4.43 11.78 -5.13
N LYS A 104 -4.17 12.74 -6.03
CA LYS A 104 -3.02 13.62 -5.95
C LYS A 104 -3.03 14.46 -4.67
N ALA A 105 -4.16 15.05 -4.30
CA ALA A 105 -4.25 15.85 -3.08
C ALA A 105 -3.91 15.04 -1.82
N LEU A 106 -4.34 13.78 -1.76
CA LEU A 106 -3.97 12.84 -0.69
C LEU A 106 -2.47 12.52 -0.70
N ASP A 107 -1.89 12.31 -1.88
CA ASP A 107 -0.47 12.02 -2.06
C ASP A 107 0.42 13.22 -1.69
N ASP A 108 0.00 14.45 -2.03
CA ASP A 108 0.65 15.71 -1.65
C ASP A 108 0.60 15.92 -0.12
N LEU A 109 -0.53 15.59 0.51
CA LEU A 109 -0.68 15.64 1.96
C LEU A 109 0.22 14.60 2.66
N TYR A 110 0.29 13.38 2.13
CA TYR A 110 1.16 12.32 2.67
C TYR A 110 2.65 12.69 2.55
N GLU A 111 3.08 13.29 1.43
CA GLU A 111 4.43 13.84 1.29
C GLU A 111 4.70 14.89 2.38
N ALA A 112 3.78 15.84 2.55
CA ALA A 112 3.92 16.92 3.54
C ALA A 112 4.06 16.38 4.97
N MET A 113 3.34 15.30 5.30
CA MET A 113 3.38 14.65 6.62
C MET A 113 4.60 13.73 6.83
N THR A 114 5.25 13.28 5.75
CA THR A 114 6.41 12.38 5.84
C THR A 114 7.71 13.18 5.91
N LEU A 115 8.11 13.73 7.06
CA LEU A 115 9.25 14.66 7.13
C LEU A 115 10.63 14.05 6.77
N ASN A 116 10.79 12.73 6.89
CA ASN A 116 12.06 12.06 6.62
C ASN A 116 12.25 11.78 5.11
N HIS A 117 13.28 12.38 4.51
CA HIS A 117 13.63 12.19 3.10
C HIS A 117 13.97 10.74 2.71
N VAL A 118 14.55 9.94 3.62
CA VAL A 118 14.84 8.52 3.38
C VAL A 118 13.52 7.74 3.27
N THR A 119 12.61 7.97 4.22
CA THR A 119 11.27 7.38 4.22
C THR A 119 10.47 7.82 2.99
N ARG A 120 10.53 9.10 2.60
CA ARG A 120 9.91 9.59 1.36
C ARG A 120 10.44 8.86 0.14
N ARG A 121 11.76 8.79 -0.02
CA ARG A 121 12.40 8.14 -1.18
C ARG A 121 12.03 6.67 -1.27
N ALA A 122 12.10 5.94 -0.15
CA ALA A 122 11.71 4.54 -0.09
C ALA A 122 10.23 4.37 -0.47
N SER A 123 9.34 5.17 0.14
CA SER A 123 7.90 5.12 -0.13
C SER A 123 7.56 5.40 -1.60
N LYS A 124 8.17 6.39 -2.24
CA LYS A 124 7.95 6.70 -3.67
C LYS A 124 8.45 5.57 -4.58
N SER A 125 9.64 5.03 -4.29
CA SER A 125 10.20 3.89 -5.05
C SER A 125 9.31 2.66 -4.97
N GLN A 126 8.82 2.33 -3.77
CA GLN A 126 7.92 1.21 -3.53
C GLN A 126 6.56 1.42 -4.22
N GLY A 127 6.00 2.63 -4.16
CA GLY A 127 4.74 2.94 -4.84
C GLY A 127 4.83 2.82 -6.36
N VAL A 128 5.90 3.32 -6.98
CA VAL A 128 6.15 3.15 -8.43
C VAL A 128 6.28 1.67 -8.81
N ALA A 129 6.91 0.86 -7.96
CA ALA A 129 7.02 -0.57 -8.17
C ALA A 129 5.64 -1.25 -8.16
N LEU A 130 4.73 -0.87 -7.25
CA LEU A 130 3.35 -1.39 -7.21
C LEU A 130 2.54 -1.01 -8.46
N LEU A 131 2.63 0.24 -8.91
CA LEU A 131 1.94 0.64 -10.15
C LEU A 131 2.48 -0.11 -11.37
N THR A 132 3.79 -0.40 -11.38
CA THR A 132 4.44 -1.21 -12.42
C THR A 132 4.00 -2.66 -12.35
N LEU A 133 3.90 -3.23 -11.14
CA LEU A 133 3.40 -4.56 -10.89
C LEU A 133 1.97 -4.71 -11.40
N TYR A 134 1.07 -3.75 -11.12
CA TYR A 134 -0.27 -3.78 -11.67
C TYR A 134 -0.24 -3.80 -13.20
N ALA A 135 0.47 -2.85 -13.81
CA ALA A 135 0.51 -2.73 -15.26
C ALA A 135 1.10 -3.95 -15.96
N LYS A 136 2.07 -4.66 -15.35
CA LYS A 136 2.72 -5.82 -15.96
C LYS A 136 2.14 -7.17 -15.56
N GLY A 137 1.66 -7.30 -14.33
CA GLY A 137 1.27 -8.56 -13.72
C GLY A 137 -0.24 -8.77 -13.57
N PHE A 138 -1.01 -7.68 -13.50
CA PHE A 138 -2.46 -7.75 -13.25
C PHE A 138 -3.32 -7.10 -14.33
N SER A 139 -2.74 -6.28 -15.20
CA SER A 139 -3.47 -5.75 -16.37
C SER A 139 -3.63 -6.84 -17.43
N LYS A 140 -4.76 -6.82 -18.16
CA LYS A 140 -5.02 -7.79 -19.23
C LYS A 140 -3.94 -7.67 -20.32
N PRO A 141 -3.21 -8.76 -20.68
CA PRO A 141 -2.28 -8.74 -21.78
C PRO A 141 -3.04 -8.48 -23.10
N PRO A 142 -2.56 -7.60 -23.99
CA PRO A 142 -3.26 -7.25 -25.23
C PRO A 142 -3.49 -8.43 -26.19
N HIS A 143 -2.76 -9.55 -26.02
CA HIS A 143 -2.85 -10.74 -26.86
C HIS A 143 -3.73 -11.87 -26.30
N PHE A 144 -4.27 -11.74 -25.09
CA PHE A 144 -5.10 -12.78 -24.45
C PHE A 144 -6.62 -12.50 -24.58
N GLN A 145 -7.03 -11.86 -25.68
CA GLN A 145 -8.44 -11.56 -26.02
C GLN A 145 -9.24 -12.82 -26.46
N VAL A 146 -8.76 -14.03 -26.15
CA VAL A 146 -9.42 -15.28 -26.56
C VAL A 146 -10.46 -15.68 -25.51
N ASP A 147 -11.73 -15.44 -25.87
CA ASP A 147 -12.94 -16.19 -25.46
C ASP A 147 -13.10 -16.59 -23.99
N LEU A 148 -13.18 -15.60 -23.08
CA LEU A 148 -13.99 -15.74 -21.86
C LEU A 148 -15.30 -14.96 -22.02
N SER A 149 -16.12 -15.43 -22.97
CA SER A 149 -17.47 -14.95 -23.30
C SER A 149 -18.51 -15.13 -22.18
N THR A 150 -18.06 -15.41 -20.95
CA THR A 150 -18.90 -15.52 -19.74
C THR A 150 -18.59 -14.45 -18.68
N SER A 151 -17.56 -13.60 -18.86
CA SER A 151 -17.35 -12.47 -17.95
C SER A 151 -18.34 -11.35 -18.29
N SER A 152 -19.19 -11.01 -17.33
CA SER A 152 -20.20 -9.95 -17.47
C SER A 152 -19.56 -8.67 -18.01
N GLY A 153 -20.21 -7.97 -18.96
CA GLY A 153 -19.66 -6.76 -19.58
C GLY A 153 -19.20 -5.70 -18.56
N LEU A 154 -19.80 -5.68 -17.37
CA LEU A 154 -19.45 -4.85 -16.23
C LEU A 154 -18.03 -5.11 -15.70
N GLN A 155 -17.62 -6.38 -15.56
CA GLN A 155 -16.29 -6.73 -15.07
C GLN A 155 -15.21 -6.28 -16.06
N THR A 156 -15.47 -6.43 -17.37
CA THR A 156 -14.56 -5.97 -18.41
C THR A 156 -14.41 -4.45 -18.40
N GLN A 157 -15.51 -3.69 -18.23
CA GLN A 157 -15.46 -2.24 -18.09
C GLN A 157 -14.67 -1.79 -16.84
N ARG A 158 -14.89 -2.44 -15.68
CA ARG A 158 -14.14 -2.15 -14.46
C ARG A 158 -12.64 -2.33 -14.66
N THR A 159 -12.22 -3.44 -15.31
CA THR A 159 -10.80 -3.70 -15.58
C THR A 159 -10.16 -2.69 -16.53
N ASP A 160 -10.87 -2.24 -17.57
CA ASP A 160 -10.38 -1.22 -18.51
C ASP A 160 -10.23 0.15 -17.84
N ARG A 161 -11.19 0.53 -17.00
CA ARG A 161 -11.13 1.78 -16.21
C ARG A 161 -9.96 1.76 -15.23
N ALA A 162 -9.76 0.64 -14.53
CA ALA A 162 -8.65 0.46 -13.61
C ALA A 162 -7.30 0.59 -14.33
N ALA A 163 -7.13 -0.07 -15.49
CA ALA A 163 -5.93 0.06 -16.31
C ALA A 163 -5.67 1.51 -16.76
N LYS A 164 -6.69 2.22 -17.23
CA LYS A 164 -6.58 3.64 -17.64
C LYS A 164 -6.22 4.55 -16.47
N LEU A 165 -6.81 4.34 -15.29
CA LEU A 165 -6.51 5.11 -14.09
C LEU A 165 -5.04 4.92 -13.68
N VAL A 166 -4.57 3.67 -13.61
CA VAL A 166 -3.19 3.35 -13.24
C VAL A 166 -2.19 3.92 -14.25
N GLU A 167 -2.46 3.83 -15.55
CA GLU A 167 -1.57 4.42 -16.57
C GLU A 167 -1.50 5.94 -16.48
N LYS A 168 -2.63 6.63 -16.23
CA LYS A 168 -2.62 8.09 -16.00
C LYS A 168 -1.83 8.46 -14.74
N LEU A 169 -2.06 7.76 -13.63
CA LEU A 169 -1.33 8.00 -12.38
C LEU A 169 0.18 7.77 -12.57
N LYS A 170 0.58 6.68 -13.24
CA LYS A 170 1.99 6.42 -13.58
C LYS A 170 2.59 7.54 -14.42
N LEU A 171 1.84 8.06 -15.39
CA LEU A 171 2.29 9.17 -16.23
C LEU A 171 2.48 10.45 -15.40
N ASP A 172 1.57 10.73 -14.47
CA ASP A 172 1.67 11.88 -13.58
C ASP A 172 2.85 11.75 -12.60
N VAL A 173 3.11 10.56 -12.07
CA VAL A 173 4.32 10.30 -11.26
C VAL A 173 5.59 10.49 -12.06
N ARG A 174 5.64 9.99 -13.30
CA ARG A 174 6.79 10.20 -14.22
C ARG A 174 6.99 11.66 -14.60
N ARG A 175 5.92 12.45 -14.63
CA ARG A 175 5.95 13.90 -14.91
C ARG A 175 6.12 14.74 -13.64
N GLU A 176 6.38 14.10 -12.49
CA GLU A 176 6.53 14.75 -11.19
C GLU A 176 5.31 15.59 -10.78
N LYS A 177 4.14 15.25 -11.31
CA LYS A 177 2.85 15.87 -10.94
C LYS A 177 2.24 15.24 -9.70
N SER A 178 2.62 14.01 -9.37
CA SER A 178 2.28 13.29 -8.15
C SER A 178 3.54 12.58 -7.67
N HIS A 179 3.63 12.31 -6.36
CA HIS A 179 4.79 11.69 -5.75
C HIS A 179 4.79 10.16 -5.87
N GLY A 180 3.61 9.55 -5.88
CA GLY A 180 3.42 8.10 -6.01
C GLY A 180 3.80 7.34 -4.75
N HIS A 181 3.41 7.82 -3.57
CA HIS A 181 3.74 7.18 -2.31
C HIS A 181 3.11 5.78 -2.17
N LEU A 182 3.84 4.88 -1.53
CA LEU A 182 3.42 3.51 -1.23
C LEU A 182 1.96 3.41 -0.71
N PRO A 183 1.50 4.12 0.34
CA PRO A 183 0.12 3.96 0.82
C PRO A 183 -0.94 4.28 -0.24
N ILE A 184 -0.72 5.32 -1.04
CA ILE A 184 -1.61 5.74 -2.13
C ILE A 184 -1.61 4.68 -3.24
N CYS A 185 -0.43 4.32 -3.73
CA CYS A 185 -0.28 3.32 -4.80
C CYS A 185 -0.79 1.93 -4.39
N TRP A 186 -0.64 1.55 -3.12
CA TRP A 186 -1.18 0.32 -2.55
C TRP A 186 -2.71 0.32 -2.53
N ALA A 187 -3.34 1.41 -2.10
CA ALA A 187 -4.79 1.55 -2.14
C ALA A 187 -5.33 1.49 -3.58
N VAL A 188 -4.68 2.17 -4.53
CA VAL A 188 -5.02 2.10 -5.94
C VAL A 188 -4.93 0.66 -6.46
N LEU A 189 -3.80 -0.03 -6.23
CA LEU A 189 -3.60 -1.42 -6.64
C LEU A 189 -4.71 -2.33 -6.11
N THR A 190 -4.95 -2.30 -4.81
CA THR A 190 -5.89 -3.19 -4.13
C THR A 190 -7.34 -2.92 -4.53
N SER A 191 -7.72 -1.66 -4.76
CA SER A 191 -9.03 -1.28 -5.30
C SER A 191 -9.23 -1.78 -6.73
N CYS A 192 -8.20 -1.66 -7.56
CA CYS A 192 -8.20 -2.13 -8.95
C CYS A 192 -8.30 -3.66 -9.04
N LEU A 193 -7.80 -4.39 -8.03
CA LEU A 193 -7.95 -5.84 -7.89
C LEU A 193 -9.29 -6.26 -7.28
N GLY A 194 -10.13 -5.30 -6.85
CA GLY A 194 -11.43 -5.58 -6.25
C GLY A 194 -11.36 -6.10 -4.81
N LEU A 195 -10.24 -5.90 -4.11
CA LEU A 195 -10.10 -6.30 -2.71
C LEU A 195 -10.92 -5.38 -1.81
N SER A 196 -11.59 -5.96 -0.81
CA SER A 196 -12.38 -5.19 0.13
C SER A 196 -11.51 -4.37 1.09
N LEU A 197 -12.01 -3.21 1.53
CA LEU A 197 -11.31 -2.39 2.52
C LEU A 197 -11.07 -3.13 3.84
N GLY A 198 -12.00 -4.02 4.23
CA GLY A 198 -11.85 -4.89 5.39
C GLY A 198 -10.66 -5.84 5.24
N ALA A 199 -10.53 -6.47 4.08
CA ALA A 199 -9.40 -7.36 3.78
C ALA A 199 -8.06 -6.60 3.77
N ILE A 200 -8.03 -5.39 3.20
CA ILE A 200 -6.82 -4.55 3.18
C ILE A 200 -6.42 -4.10 4.59
N ARG A 201 -7.39 -3.66 5.41
CA ARG A 201 -7.15 -3.30 6.82
C ARG A 201 -6.68 -4.51 7.63
N SER A 202 -7.19 -5.70 7.34
CA SER A 202 -6.76 -6.94 7.98
C SER A 202 -5.33 -7.35 7.61
N LEU A 203 -4.78 -6.88 6.48
CA LEU A 203 -3.37 -7.08 6.13
C LEU A 203 -2.47 -6.03 6.81
N LEU A 204 -2.97 -4.80 6.97
CA LEU A 204 -2.23 -3.69 7.59
C LEU A 204 -2.23 -3.73 9.13
N SER A 205 -3.25 -4.33 9.75
CA SER A 205 -3.38 -4.40 11.21
C SER A 205 -2.45 -5.45 11.88
N PRO A 206 -2.06 -6.55 11.21
CA PRO A 206 -1.07 -7.49 11.74
C PRO A 206 -0.01 -8.05 10.75
N VAL A 207 -0.15 -7.94 9.41
CA VAL A 207 0.59 -8.80 8.45
C VAL A 207 1.71 -8.09 7.70
N ILE A 208 1.53 -6.84 7.27
CA ILE A 208 2.59 -6.05 6.61
C ILE A 208 3.88 -5.91 7.45
N PRO A 209 3.87 -5.87 8.79
CA PRO A 209 5.13 -5.81 9.57
C PRO A 209 5.86 -7.14 9.65
N ILE A 210 5.14 -8.28 9.58
CA ILE A 210 5.72 -9.62 9.76
C ILE A 210 6.35 -10.10 8.44
N MET A 211 5.71 -9.85 7.31
CA MET A 211 6.25 -10.22 5.99
C MET A 211 7.42 -9.35 5.52
N LEU A 212 7.61 -8.17 6.12
CA LEU A 212 8.67 -7.23 5.75
C LEU A 212 9.85 -7.17 6.73
N SER A 213 9.74 -7.89 7.85
CA SER A 213 10.84 -8.10 8.80
C SER A 213 11.61 -9.41 8.57
N LEU A 214 11.17 -10.27 7.65
CA LEU A 214 11.75 -11.60 7.41
C LEU A 214 12.71 -11.68 6.21
N SER A 215 13.05 -10.57 5.55
CA SER A 215 14.13 -10.54 4.54
C SER A 215 15.53 -10.25 5.12
N PHE A 216 15.69 -10.32 6.44
CA PHE A 216 17.00 -10.42 7.09
C PHE A 216 16.93 -11.44 8.24
N LEU A 217 16.90 -12.71 7.85
CA LEU A 217 17.51 -13.83 8.57
C LEU A 217 18.08 -14.80 7.53
#